data_AF-A0A843RUZ0-F1
#
_entry.id   AF-A0A843RUZ0-F1
#
_cell.length_a   1.000
_cell.length_b   1.000
_cell.length_c   1.000
_cell.angle_alpha   90.00
_cell.angle_beta   90.00
_cell.angle_gamma   90.00
#
_symmetry.space_group_name_H-M   'P 1'
#
loop_
_entity.id
_entity.type
_entity.pdbx_description
1 polymer ?
#
loop_
_entity_poly.entity_id
_entity_poly.type
_entity_poly.pdbx_seq_one_letter_code
_entity_poly.pdbx_strand_id
1 'polypeptide(L)' 'MARSRPTQLKRERERARMDRQRQKAARRQATKVRRSEAPAREGDEDPDIAGIRPGPQPLPWADEEME' A
#
# COMPACT_ATOMS: atom_id res chain seq x y z
N MET A 1 -22.78 38.92 -10.66
CA MET A 1 -22.13 37.63 -10.33
C MET A 1 -20.67 37.67 -10.76
N ALA A 2 -19.75 37.85 -9.80
CA ALA A 2 -18.33 37.91 -10.11
C ALA A 2 -17.82 36.52 -10.46
N ARG A 3 -17.50 36.29 -11.74
CA ARG A 3 -16.78 35.10 -12.20
C ARG A 3 -15.43 35.09 -11.46
N SER A 4 -15.22 34.10 -10.58
CA SER A 4 -13.97 33.96 -9.85
C SER A 4 -12.80 33.99 -10.84
N ARG A 5 -11.77 34.78 -10.52
CA ARG A 5 -10.68 34.99 -11.46
C ARG A 5 -9.96 33.64 -11.64
N PRO A 6 -9.71 33.17 -12.87
CA PRO A 6 -9.13 31.85 -13.14
C PRO A 6 -7.80 31.61 -12.40
N THR A 7 -7.10 32.69 -12.05
CA THR A 7 -5.84 32.67 -11.29
C THR A 7 -6.01 32.31 -9.81
N GLN A 8 -7.14 32.65 -9.18
CA GLN A 8 -7.43 32.32 -7.78
C GLN A 8 -7.70 30.83 -7.63
N LEU A 9 -8.56 30.28 -8.49
CA LEU A 9 -8.84 28.84 -8.54
C LEU A 9 -7.58 28.02 -8.82
N LYS A 10 -6.69 28.49 -9.71
CA LYS A 10 -5.40 27.84 -9.95
C LYS A 10 -4.52 27.82 -8.69
N ARG A 11 -4.42 28.94 -7.98
CA ARG A 11 -3.65 29.05 -6.73
C ARG A 11 -4.20 28.13 -5.64
N GLU A 12 -5.52 28.05 -5.49
CA GLU A 12 -6.16 27.14 -4.54
C GLU A 12 -5.89 25.67 -4.88
N ARG A 13 -5.98 25.31 -6.17
CA ARG A 13 -5.69 23.95 -6.64
C ARG A 13 -4.23 23.56 -6.42
N GLU A 14 -3.30 24.48 -6.63
CA GLU A 14 -1.88 24.25 -6.35
C GLU A 14 -1.62 24.10 -4.85
N ARG A 15 -2.19 24.96 -4.00
CA ARG A 15 -2.11 24.84 -2.54
C ARG A 15 -2.64 23.48 -2.07
N ALA A 16 -3.83 23.08 -2.52
CA ALA A 16 -4.42 21.80 -2.17
C ALA A 16 -3.55 20.60 -2.61
N ARG A 17 -2.87 20.69 -3.78
CA ARG A 17 -1.91 19.66 -4.21
C ARG A 17 -0.72 19.58 -3.28
N MET A 18 -0.13 20.73 -2.92
CA MET A 18 1.02 20.78 -2.01
C MET A 18 0.66 20.25 -0.62
N ASP A 19 -0.49 20.63 -0.09
CA ASP A 19 -0.95 20.16 1.23
C ASP A 19 -1.19 18.65 1.24
N ARG A 20 -1.81 18.09 0.19
CA ARG A 20 -1.97 16.63 0.05
C ARG A 20 -0.62 15.91 -0.02
N GLN A 21 0.36 16.47 -0.75
CA GLN A 21 1.70 15.89 -0.83
C GLN A 21 2.41 15.91 0.53
N ARG A 22 2.33 17.04 1.25
CA ARG A 22 2.87 17.19 2.61
C ARG A 22 2.23 16.20 3.57
N GLN A 23 0.91 16.07 3.56
CA GLN A 23 0.19 15.10 4.39
C GLN A 23 0.59 13.66 4.07
N LYS A 24 0.73 13.32 2.78
CA LYS A 24 1.17 11.98 2.36
C LYS A 24 2.60 11.70 2.80
N ALA A 25 3.49 12.67 2.71
CA ALA A 25 4.88 12.56 3.19
C ALA A 25 4.92 12.36 4.71
N ALA A 26 4.17 13.16 5.47
CA ALA A 26 4.06 13.03 6.92
C ALA A 26 3.50 11.65 7.32
N ARG A 27 2.45 11.16 6.63
CA ARG A 27 1.90 9.82 6.86
C ARG A 27 2.93 8.73 6.59
N ARG A 28 3.71 8.83 5.51
CA ARG A 28 4.78 7.87 5.20
C ARG A 28 5.87 7.85 6.28
N GLN A 29 6.29 9.02 6.76
CA GLN A 29 7.26 9.11 7.86
C GLN A 29 6.70 8.49 9.14
N ALA A 30 5.47 8.81 9.52
CA ALA A 30 4.81 8.23 10.69
C ALA A 30 4.68 6.70 10.58
N THR A 31 4.30 6.17 9.42
CA THR A 31 4.25 4.71 9.20
C THR A 31 5.63 4.06 9.27
N LYS A 32 6.68 4.72 8.75
CA LYS A 32 8.06 4.22 8.84
C LYS A 32 8.52 4.11 10.29
N VAL A 33 8.28 5.15 11.09
CA VAL A 33 8.61 5.17 12.54
C VAL A 33 7.83 4.08 13.27
N ARG A 34 6.51 4.01 13.07
CA ARG A 34 5.69 2.94 13.69
C ARG A 34 6.17 1.55 13.32
N ARG A 35 6.59 1.31 12.07
CA ARG A 35 7.10 0.02 11.63
C ARG A 35 8.46 -0.31 12.25
N SER A 36 9.33 0.67 12.48
CA SER A 36 10.61 0.45 13.16
C SER A 36 10.48 0.25 14.66
N GLU A 37 9.46 0.86 15.28
CA GLU A 37 9.17 0.71 16.71
C GLU A 37 8.32 -0.51 17.03
N ALA A 38 7.58 -1.03 16.04
CA ALA A 38 6.78 -2.23 16.24
C ALA A 38 7.70 -3.41 16.57
N PRO A 39 7.39 -4.18 17.63
CA PRO A 39 8.13 -5.39 17.93
C PRO A 39 8.07 -6.33 16.73
N ALA A 40 9.13 -7.10 16.51
CA ALA A 40 9.08 -8.21 15.57
C ALA A 40 7.90 -9.11 16.00
N ARG A 41 7.12 -9.59 15.03
CA ARG A 41 6.07 -10.56 15.32
C ARG A 41 6.75 -11.82 15.80
N GLU A 42 6.72 -12.06 17.11
CA GLU A 42 7.09 -13.34 17.72
C GLU A 42 5.87 -14.26 17.63
N GLY A 43 5.99 -15.34 16.87
CA GLY A 43 4.94 -16.36 16.78
C GLY A 43 4.68 -16.88 15.37
N ASP A 44 3.98 -18.01 15.36
CA ASP A 44 3.66 -18.92 14.25
C ASP A 44 3.38 -18.24 12.90
N GLU A 45 3.68 -18.98 11.82
CA GLU A 45 3.39 -18.58 10.44
C GLU A 45 1.96 -18.01 10.32
N ASP A 46 1.80 -16.96 9.51
CA ASP A 46 0.48 -16.36 9.26
C ASP A 46 -0.51 -17.46 8.84
N PRO A 47 -1.65 -17.64 9.50
CA PRO A 47 -2.59 -18.72 9.18
C PRO A 47 -3.04 -18.67 7.70
N ASP A 48 -3.02 -17.49 7.07
CA ASP A 48 -3.34 -17.35 5.65
C ASP A 48 -2.19 -17.79 4.71
N ILE A 49 -0.94 -17.75 5.18
CA ILE A 49 0.26 -18.12 4.40
C ILE A 49 0.80 -19.51 4.74
N ALA A 50 0.43 -20.05 5.91
CA ALA A 50 0.91 -21.33 6.39
C ALA A 50 0.61 -22.44 5.37
N GLY A 51 1.63 -23.21 5.01
CA GLY A 51 1.51 -24.30 4.04
C GLY A 51 1.52 -23.91 2.55
N ILE A 52 1.55 -22.62 2.20
CA ILE A 52 1.72 -22.18 0.80
C ILE A 52 3.19 -22.36 0.40
N ARG A 53 3.43 -23.22 -0.59
CA ARG A 53 4.76 -23.40 -1.17
C ARG A 53 4.97 -22.37 -2.30
N PRO A 54 6.06 -21.58 -2.27
CA PRO A 54 6.42 -20.72 -3.39
C PRO A 54 6.68 -21.55 -4.65
N GLY A 55 6.06 -21.16 -5.76
CA GLY A 55 6.23 -21.83 -7.04
C GLY A 55 4.90 -21.99 -7.79
N PRO A 56 4.93 -22.56 -9.00
CA PRO A 56 3.71 -22.97 -9.68
C PRO A 56 3.01 -24.03 -8.84
N GLN A 57 1.70 -23.85 -8.61
CA GLN A 57 0.90 -24.88 -7.96
C GLN A 57 0.82 -26.11 -8.89
N PRO A 58 0.87 -27.33 -8.35
CA PRO A 58 0.72 -28.54 -9.14
C PRO A 58 -0.63 -28.52 -9.87
N LEU A 59 -0.64 -28.95 -11.12
CA LEU A 59 -1.85 -29.13 -11.89
C LEU A 59 -2.59 -30.35 -11.32
N PRO A 60 -3.89 -30.24 -10.97
CA PRO A 60 -4.63 -31.33 -10.31
C PRO A 60 -4.68 -32.66 -11.07
N TRP A 61 -4.38 -32.64 -12.37
CA TRP A 61 -4.47 -33.78 -13.29
C TRP A 61 -3.11 -34.19 -13.89
N ALA A 62 -2.01 -33.47 -13.60
CA ALA A 62 -0.71 -33.81 -14.18
C ALA A 62 -0.09 -35.08 -13.55
N ASP A 63 -0.54 -35.44 -12.35
CA ASP A 63 -0.08 -36.66 -11.67
C ASP A 63 -0.73 -37.92 -12.26
N GLU A 64 -1.90 -37.80 -12.90
CA GLU A 64 -2.64 -38.91 -13.52
C GLU A 64 -2.13 -39.30 -14.92
N GLU A 65 -1.45 -38.40 -15.64
CA GLU A 65 -0.88 -38.68 -16.97
C GLU A 65 0.50 -39.38 -16.93
N MET A 66 1.08 -39.56 -15.73
CA MET A 66 2.43 -40.11 -15.55
C MET A 66 2.46 -41.58 -15.11
N GLU A 67 1.30 -42.24 -14.99
CA GLU A 67 1.13 -43.66 -14.64
C GLU A 67 0.49 -44.44 -15.79
#